data_AF-A0A934FFA9-F1
#
_entry.id   AF-A0A934FFA9-F1
#
_cell.length_a   1.000
_cell.length_b   1.000
_cell.length_c   1.000
_cell.angle_alpha   90.00
_cell.angle_beta   90.00
_cell.angle_gamma   90.00
#
_symmetry.space_group_name_H-M   'P 1'
#
loop_
_entity.id
_entity.type
_entity.pdbx_description
1 polymer ?
#
loop_
_entity_poly.entity_id
_entity_poly.type
_entity_poly.pdbx_seq_one_letter_code
_entity_poly.pdbx_strand_id
1 'polypeptide(L)'
;MTSKKVRKRKKKSKVVLSFEQKEQKKREKKLHVDVLNLFKRMGFEYIRTDGRPVTFGGQKSDIDNVFLYENIILVCEETSGKDSEYNHLRKKYDFIERIGGHRDSFITWIKDIGKEKFGRFTEYLNARYRIFYLYFTENTIEEEKRSLYNKFKYIDGRNLRYFLKIADSIRYSARNEFYKYLGLDFKHVGEAIASQRENIHSAVISPEDVSGMPLGVHLVSFVMTAKELLDCAYVFRKENWDQETGYYYQRLIEKKKINSIREFLTREKRTFIDSIIVSLPNDAKFYSANKTGGKGDPIDPKSISEVTSNAIIEIPYKINSIGIIDGQHRVFGHHEGPDNKEEEIIADLRNKRHLFVTGLYYQNDFKESDKRKFESQLFLEINSKQKRVDAQLLQHIESLQDPLSPIGIAMSVIQKLNGRTPFVNLFILSEIDEKKNGIKTPSIVKFGLQQLVEINNDKEGLFKYWPCEDKMLLITDKESKQAEDIRKEYVSFCTEMIGKFFNAVKSSQEEAWTFDGKSKLLRVTAIVAFIQSFEKSIEVYKGVKDIPFYQKKLSQLKVDFMQEKFPYVSSQWPKLAEEINKCWTSV
;
A
#
# COMPACT_ATOMS: atom_id res chain seq x y z
N MET A 1 24.10 -41.18 -65.87
CA MET A 1 24.22 -40.75 -64.45
C MET A 1 23.06 -39.83 -64.12
N THR A 2 22.20 -40.25 -63.19
CA THR A 2 20.92 -39.66 -62.81
C THR A 2 21.10 -38.44 -61.89
N SER A 3 20.58 -37.27 -62.31
CA SER A 3 20.58 -36.06 -61.48
C SER A 3 19.38 -36.05 -60.52
N LYS A 4 19.67 -35.95 -59.22
CA LYS A 4 18.67 -35.88 -58.14
C LYS A 4 18.03 -34.48 -58.10
N LYS A 5 16.71 -34.41 -58.33
CA LYS A 5 15.88 -33.23 -58.05
C LYS A 5 15.89 -32.91 -56.55
N VAL A 6 16.41 -31.74 -56.19
CA VAL A 6 16.38 -31.18 -54.83
C VAL A 6 14.97 -30.67 -54.52
N ARG A 7 14.31 -31.26 -53.50
CA ARG A 7 13.02 -30.81 -52.96
C ARG A 7 13.21 -29.49 -52.18
N LYS A 8 12.64 -28.38 -52.68
CA LYS A 8 12.58 -27.09 -51.95
C LYS A 8 11.71 -27.24 -50.69
N ARG A 9 12.28 -26.96 -49.50
CA ARG A 9 11.56 -26.85 -48.22
C ARG A 9 10.55 -25.68 -48.29
N LYS A 10 9.25 -25.96 -48.11
CA LYS A 10 8.21 -24.94 -47.93
C LYS A 10 8.52 -24.11 -46.67
N LYS A 11 8.68 -22.79 -46.81
CA LYS A 11 8.75 -21.85 -45.68
C LYS A 11 7.43 -21.94 -44.90
N LYS A 12 7.48 -22.31 -43.61
CA LYS A 12 6.32 -22.22 -42.70
C LYS A 12 5.81 -20.77 -42.70
N SER A 13 4.51 -20.57 -42.94
CA SER A 13 3.89 -19.26 -42.82
C SER A 13 4.06 -18.75 -41.39
N LYS A 14 4.43 -17.48 -41.22
CA LYS A 14 4.45 -16.85 -39.89
C LYS A 14 3.01 -16.82 -39.38
N VAL A 15 2.75 -17.48 -38.26
CA VAL A 15 1.45 -17.43 -37.58
C VAL A 15 1.18 -15.97 -37.19
N VAL A 16 0.14 -15.37 -37.77
CA VAL A 16 -0.31 -14.03 -37.42
C VAL A 16 -1.12 -14.15 -36.14
N LEU A 17 -0.57 -13.65 -35.03
CA LEU A 17 -1.25 -13.65 -33.74
C LEU A 17 -2.46 -12.72 -33.78
N SER A 18 -3.57 -13.14 -33.15
CA SER A 18 -4.73 -12.28 -32.93
C SER A 18 -4.39 -11.08 -32.04
N PHE A 19 -5.24 -10.05 -32.03
CA PHE A 19 -5.07 -8.89 -31.15
C PHE A 19 -5.02 -9.30 -29.67
N GLU A 20 -5.92 -10.19 -29.25
CA GLU A 20 -5.96 -10.72 -27.88
C GLU A 20 -4.69 -11.50 -27.52
N GLN A 21 -4.17 -12.32 -28.43
CA GLN A 21 -2.91 -13.06 -28.21
C GLN A 21 -1.70 -12.12 -28.10
N LYS A 22 -1.70 -11.00 -28.84
CA LYS A 22 -0.65 -9.98 -28.73
C LYS A 22 -0.71 -9.25 -27.39
N GLU A 23 -1.91 -8.86 -26.94
CA GLU A 23 -2.09 -8.21 -25.64
C GLU A 23 -1.76 -9.16 -24.49
N GLN A 24 -2.15 -10.44 -24.58
CA GLN A 24 -1.76 -11.46 -23.59
C GLN A 24 -0.23 -11.58 -23.47
N LYS A 25 0.48 -11.75 -24.60
CA LYS A 25 1.96 -11.81 -24.58
C LYS A 25 2.62 -10.55 -24.04
N LYS A 26 2.00 -9.38 -24.24
CA LYS A 26 2.49 -8.11 -23.71
C LYS A 26 2.33 -8.05 -22.20
N ARG A 27 1.22 -8.54 -21.65
CA ARG A 27 1.00 -8.69 -20.20
C ARG A 27 1.99 -9.65 -19.58
N GLU A 28 2.14 -10.85 -20.14
CA GLU A 28 3.14 -11.85 -19.70
C GLU A 28 4.55 -11.26 -19.66
N LYS A 29 4.96 -10.60 -20.75
CA LYS A 29 6.28 -9.94 -20.82
C LYS A 29 6.42 -8.83 -19.78
N LYS A 30 5.36 -8.03 -19.54
CA LYS A 30 5.39 -6.96 -18.54
C LYS A 30 5.57 -7.56 -17.15
N LEU A 31 4.76 -8.54 -16.78
CA LEU A 31 4.83 -9.22 -15.49
C LEU A 31 6.24 -9.77 -15.23
N HIS A 32 6.80 -10.49 -16.22
CA HIS A 32 8.15 -11.04 -16.14
C HIS A 32 9.22 -9.96 -15.92
N VAL A 33 9.17 -8.87 -16.69
CA VAL A 33 10.11 -7.76 -16.54
C VAL A 33 9.96 -7.08 -15.18
N ASP A 34 8.73 -6.96 -14.68
CA ASP A 34 8.40 -6.36 -13.39
C ASP A 34 8.95 -7.22 -12.24
N VAL A 35 8.78 -8.54 -12.26
CA VAL A 35 9.36 -9.47 -11.26
C VAL A 35 10.89 -9.43 -11.28
N LEU A 36 11.50 -9.48 -12.48
CA LEU A 36 12.96 -9.35 -12.62
C LEU A 36 13.47 -8.03 -12.06
N ASN A 37 12.81 -6.92 -12.38
CA ASN A 37 13.22 -5.59 -11.92
C ASN A 37 13.05 -5.43 -10.42
N LEU A 38 11.99 -6.00 -9.84
CA LEU A 38 11.73 -5.96 -8.40
C LEU A 38 12.94 -6.49 -7.63
N PHE A 39 13.31 -7.75 -7.88
CA PHE A 39 14.35 -8.41 -7.10
C PHE A 39 15.76 -7.91 -7.42
N LYS A 40 16.04 -7.53 -8.68
CA LYS A 40 17.31 -6.86 -9.03
C LYS A 40 17.47 -5.53 -8.31
N ARG A 41 16.41 -4.73 -8.19
CA ARG A 41 16.45 -3.45 -7.47
C ARG A 41 16.58 -3.64 -5.96
N MET A 42 16.16 -4.78 -5.45
CA MET A 42 16.41 -5.23 -4.09
C MET A 42 17.80 -5.89 -3.93
N GLY A 43 18.61 -6.02 -4.98
CA GLY A 43 19.97 -6.56 -4.88
C GLY A 43 20.05 -8.09 -4.83
N PHE A 44 18.96 -8.79 -5.15
CA PHE A 44 19.04 -10.23 -5.38
C PHE A 44 19.71 -10.53 -6.72
N GLU A 45 20.48 -11.61 -6.75
CA GLU A 45 21.05 -12.18 -7.96
C GLU A 45 20.03 -13.06 -8.67
N TYR A 46 19.81 -12.79 -9.96
CA TYR A 46 18.96 -13.62 -10.80
C TYR A 46 19.72 -14.86 -11.28
N ILE A 47 19.14 -16.03 -11.03
CA ILE A 47 19.60 -17.33 -11.51
C ILE A 47 18.64 -17.77 -12.62
N ARG A 48 19.16 -17.85 -13.84
CA ARG A 48 18.35 -18.16 -15.01
C ARG A 48 17.96 -19.64 -15.05
N THR A 49 16.67 -19.90 -14.90
CA THR A 49 16.05 -21.23 -14.99
C THR A 49 15.28 -21.46 -16.30
N ASP A 50 15.04 -20.41 -17.08
CA ASP A 50 14.37 -20.47 -18.39
C ASP A 50 14.92 -21.56 -19.30
N GLY A 51 14.03 -22.42 -19.79
CA GLY A 51 14.37 -23.49 -20.74
C GLY A 51 15.22 -24.60 -20.13
N ARG A 52 15.26 -24.72 -18.80
CA ARG A 52 15.93 -25.80 -18.06
C ARG A 52 14.92 -26.63 -17.26
N PRO A 53 14.12 -27.48 -17.92
CA PRO A 53 13.23 -28.39 -17.20
C PRO A 53 14.02 -29.27 -16.25
N VAL A 54 13.53 -29.42 -15.03
CA VAL A 54 14.17 -30.22 -14.00
C VAL A 54 13.19 -31.22 -13.41
N THR A 55 13.70 -32.33 -12.89
CA THR A 55 12.90 -33.42 -12.35
C THR A 55 13.20 -33.62 -10.88
N PHE A 56 12.17 -33.52 -10.04
CA PHE A 56 12.23 -33.82 -8.61
C PHE A 56 11.09 -34.75 -8.24
N GLY A 57 11.38 -35.81 -7.48
CA GLY A 57 10.36 -36.79 -7.07
C GLY A 57 9.57 -37.39 -8.23
N GLY A 58 10.20 -37.59 -9.39
CA GLY A 58 9.58 -38.14 -10.60
C GLY A 58 8.73 -37.16 -11.43
N GLN A 59 8.53 -35.93 -10.97
CA GLN A 59 7.79 -34.90 -11.69
C GLN A 59 8.76 -33.96 -12.43
N LYS A 60 8.56 -33.81 -13.73
CA LYS A 60 9.30 -32.83 -14.56
C LYS A 60 8.50 -31.54 -14.68
N SER A 61 9.12 -30.41 -14.37
CA SER A 61 8.53 -29.08 -14.53
C SER A 61 9.61 -28.04 -14.80
N ASP A 62 9.16 -26.89 -15.32
CA ASP A 62 9.96 -25.67 -15.43
C ASP A 62 9.70 -24.77 -14.20
N ILE A 63 10.70 -23.94 -13.87
CA ILE A 63 10.62 -22.87 -12.87
C ILE A 63 10.88 -21.56 -13.61
N ASP A 64 9.99 -20.59 -13.46
CA ASP A 64 10.05 -19.37 -14.26
C ASP A 64 11.26 -18.53 -13.85
N ASN A 65 11.40 -18.17 -12.57
CA ASN A 65 12.53 -17.38 -12.09
C ASN A 65 13.04 -17.84 -10.72
N VAL A 66 14.37 -17.77 -10.53
CA VAL A 66 15.01 -17.98 -9.23
C VAL A 66 15.89 -16.79 -8.87
N PHE A 67 15.81 -16.34 -7.62
CA PHE A 67 16.60 -15.24 -7.09
C PHE A 67 17.35 -15.65 -5.81
N LEU A 68 18.56 -15.13 -5.64
CA LEU A 68 19.45 -15.44 -4.53
C LEU A 68 19.92 -14.16 -3.85
N TYR A 69 19.83 -14.13 -2.53
CA TYR A 69 20.52 -13.15 -1.69
C TYR A 69 20.97 -13.83 -0.41
N GLU A 70 22.27 -13.86 -0.13
CA GLU A 70 22.84 -14.63 0.97
C GLU A 70 22.34 -16.08 0.99
N ASN A 71 21.76 -16.52 2.11
CA ASN A 71 21.15 -17.84 2.29
C ASN A 71 19.64 -17.86 1.90
N ILE A 72 19.10 -16.81 1.27
CA ILE A 72 17.68 -16.72 0.88
C ILE A 72 17.53 -17.02 -0.62
N ILE A 73 16.73 -18.04 -0.93
CA ILE A 73 16.37 -18.44 -2.29
C ILE A 73 14.89 -18.16 -2.51
N LEU A 74 14.58 -17.37 -3.52
CA LEU A 74 13.20 -17.12 -3.96
C LEU A 74 12.95 -17.89 -5.25
N VAL A 75 11.93 -18.75 -5.23
CA VAL A 75 11.43 -19.48 -6.40
C VAL A 75 10.14 -18.80 -6.82
N CYS A 76 10.12 -18.19 -8.00
CA CYS A 76 9.04 -17.35 -8.48
C CYS A 76 8.33 -18.00 -9.66
N GLU A 77 7.01 -18.10 -9.55
CA GLU A 77 6.11 -18.58 -10.61
C GLU A 77 5.19 -17.43 -11.04
N GLU A 78 4.97 -17.28 -12.35
CA GLU A 78 4.28 -16.14 -12.94
C GLU A 78 3.05 -16.57 -13.74
N THR A 79 1.95 -15.85 -13.62
CA THR A 79 0.77 -16.03 -14.47
C THR A 79 0.07 -14.71 -14.77
N SER A 80 -0.47 -14.57 -15.98
CA SER A 80 -1.28 -13.41 -16.38
C SER A 80 -2.58 -13.81 -17.10
N GLY A 81 -2.94 -15.09 -17.12
CA GLY A 81 -4.10 -15.62 -17.84
C GLY A 81 -5.21 -16.15 -16.91
N LYS A 82 -6.46 -15.69 -17.11
CA LYS A 82 -7.61 -16.04 -16.27
C LYS A 82 -8.03 -17.52 -16.35
N ASP A 83 -8.07 -18.09 -17.55
CA ASP A 83 -8.64 -19.43 -17.77
C ASP A 83 -7.68 -20.59 -17.42
N SER A 84 -6.39 -20.30 -17.27
CA SER A 84 -5.35 -21.30 -16.94
C SER A 84 -4.85 -21.24 -15.50
N GLU A 85 -5.29 -20.25 -14.72
CA GLU A 85 -4.70 -19.92 -13.41
C GLU A 85 -4.78 -21.07 -12.40
N TYR A 86 -5.93 -21.76 -12.30
CA TYR A 86 -6.10 -22.84 -11.33
C TYR A 86 -5.27 -24.09 -11.68
N ASN A 87 -5.33 -24.53 -12.93
CA ASN A 87 -4.55 -25.69 -13.38
C ASN A 87 -3.05 -25.42 -13.34
N HIS A 88 -2.63 -24.18 -13.64
CA HIS A 88 -1.24 -23.76 -13.50
C HIS A 88 -0.81 -23.80 -12.03
N LEU A 89 -1.58 -23.14 -11.15
CA LEU A 89 -1.34 -23.09 -9.71
C LEU A 89 -1.21 -24.50 -9.10
N ARG A 90 -2.15 -25.39 -9.39
CA ARG A 90 -2.13 -26.78 -8.93
C ARG A 90 -0.86 -27.51 -9.37
N LYS A 91 -0.52 -27.48 -10.67
CA LYS A 91 0.65 -28.19 -11.21
C LYS A 91 1.95 -27.69 -10.59
N LYS A 92 2.09 -26.37 -10.43
CA LYS A 92 3.27 -25.74 -9.82
C LYS A 92 3.34 -26.05 -8.32
N TYR A 93 2.20 -26.06 -7.63
CA TYR A 93 2.13 -26.47 -6.22
C TYR A 93 2.60 -27.92 -6.02
N ASP A 94 2.06 -28.86 -6.81
CA ASP A 94 2.46 -30.27 -6.76
C ASP A 94 3.98 -30.42 -6.97
N PHE A 95 4.56 -29.63 -7.88
CA PHE A 95 5.99 -29.64 -8.13
C PHE A 95 6.82 -29.10 -6.95
N ILE A 96 6.36 -28.02 -6.32
CA ILE A 96 7.01 -27.44 -5.13
C ILE A 96 6.95 -28.38 -3.92
N GLU A 97 5.87 -29.15 -3.77
CA GLU A 97 5.79 -30.25 -2.79
C GLU A 97 6.92 -31.27 -3.02
N ARG A 98 7.17 -31.65 -4.29
CA ARG A 98 8.27 -32.56 -4.64
C ARG A 98 9.64 -31.95 -4.36
N ILE A 99 9.84 -30.65 -4.61
CA ILE A 99 11.06 -29.93 -4.25
C ILE A 99 11.26 -29.98 -2.73
N GLY A 100 10.20 -29.78 -1.94
CA GLY A 100 10.23 -29.88 -0.48
C GLY A 100 10.79 -31.21 0.00
N GLY A 101 10.38 -32.32 -0.62
CA GLY A 101 10.90 -33.66 -0.33
C GLY A 101 12.32 -33.94 -0.86
N HIS A 102 12.87 -33.09 -1.74
CA HIS A 102 14.19 -33.25 -2.38
C HIS A 102 15.04 -31.98 -2.23
N ARG A 103 14.93 -31.33 -1.07
CA ARG A 103 15.49 -30.00 -0.80
C ARG A 103 16.98 -29.88 -1.12
N ASP A 104 17.79 -30.82 -0.64
CA ASP A 104 19.24 -30.76 -0.84
C ASP A 104 19.63 -30.92 -2.31
N SER A 105 18.97 -31.83 -3.03
CA SER A 105 19.16 -32.01 -4.47
C SER A 105 18.80 -30.74 -5.24
N PHE A 106 17.74 -30.05 -4.82
CA PHE A 106 17.34 -28.79 -5.42
C PHE A 106 18.37 -27.67 -5.20
N ILE A 107 18.88 -27.52 -3.98
CA ILE A 107 19.91 -26.51 -3.67
C ILE A 107 21.19 -26.79 -4.46
N THR A 108 21.62 -28.06 -4.51
CA THR A 108 22.79 -28.47 -5.29
C THR A 108 22.61 -28.15 -6.78
N TRP A 109 21.42 -28.44 -7.33
CA TRP A 109 21.10 -28.09 -8.71
C TRP A 109 21.17 -26.57 -8.96
N ILE A 110 20.58 -25.74 -8.08
CA ILE A 110 20.67 -24.27 -8.22
C ILE A 110 22.12 -23.78 -8.11
N LYS A 111 22.91 -24.32 -7.17
CA LYS A 111 24.33 -24.00 -7.02
C LYS A 111 25.12 -24.28 -8.29
N ASP A 112 24.85 -25.40 -8.96
CA ASP A 112 25.50 -25.77 -10.22
C ASP A 112 25.17 -24.78 -11.35
N ILE A 113 23.88 -24.51 -11.58
CA ILE A 113 23.46 -23.58 -12.65
C ILE A 113 23.80 -22.12 -12.36
N GLY A 114 24.00 -21.76 -11.10
CA GLY A 114 24.18 -20.40 -10.60
C GLY A 114 25.54 -20.15 -9.95
N LYS A 115 26.56 -20.97 -10.22
CA LYS A 115 27.86 -20.97 -9.50
C LYS A 115 28.46 -19.57 -9.31
N GLU A 116 28.50 -18.76 -10.38
CA GLU A 116 29.00 -17.38 -10.32
C GLU A 116 28.18 -16.46 -9.40
N LYS A 117 26.87 -16.71 -9.29
CA LYS A 117 25.96 -15.93 -8.46
C LYS A 117 26.11 -16.28 -6.98
N PHE A 118 26.27 -17.56 -6.67
CA PHE A 118 26.58 -18.02 -5.31
C PHE A 118 27.92 -17.48 -4.82
N GLY A 119 28.93 -17.39 -5.69
CA GLY A 119 30.24 -16.83 -5.33
C GLY A 119 30.25 -15.35 -4.94
N ARG A 120 29.12 -14.64 -5.04
CA ARG A 120 28.97 -13.25 -4.56
C ARG A 120 28.60 -13.15 -3.08
N PHE A 121 28.21 -14.26 -2.46
CA PHE A 121 27.75 -14.33 -1.08
C PHE A 121 28.60 -15.32 -0.29
N THR A 122 28.44 -15.32 1.04
CA THR A 122 29.09 -16.31 1.89
C THR A 122 28.65 -17.72 1.52
N GLU A 123 29.56 -18.68 1.62
CA GLU A 123 29.22 -20.08 1.39
C GLU A 123 28.47 -20.66 2.60
N TYR A 124 27.29 -21.26 2.32
CA TYR A 124 26.46 -21.88 3.35
C TYR A 124 26.29 -23.38 3.11
N LEU A 125 26.19 -24.14 4.20
CA LEU A 125 25.66 -25.50 4.19
C LEU A 125 24.23 -25.50 3.64
N ASN A 126 23.85 -26.54 2.90
CA ASN A 126 22.53 -26.63 2.28
C ASN A 126 21.37 -26.43 3.28
N ALA A 127 21.53 -26.96 4.50
CA ALA A 127 20.55 -26.81 5.59
C ALA A 127 20.31 -25.35 6.03
N ARG A 128 21.26 -24.43 5.78
CA ARG A 128 21.14 -23.00 6.17
C ARG A 128 20.39 -22.16 5.14
N TYR A 129 20.25 -22.64 3.91
CA TYR A 129 19.43 -21.93 2.93
C TYR A 129 17.97 -21.95 3.36
N ARG A 130 17.23 -20.90 3.01
CA ARG A 130 15.77 -20.81 3.18
C ARG A 130 15.15 -20.61 1.80
N ILE A 131 14.19 -21.45 1.43
CA ILE A 131 13.51 -21.36 0.14
C ILE A 131 12.12 -20.80 0.37
N PHE A 132 11.77 -19.76 -0.36
CA PHE A 132 10.42 -19.19 -0.41
C PHE A 132 9.84 -19.38 -1.80
N TYR A 133 8.60 -19.80 -1.87
CA TYR A 133 7.87 -19.99 -3.11
C TYR A 133 6.89 -18.83 -3.29
N LEU A 134 7.11 -18.03 -4.34
CA LEU A 134 6.33 -16.84 -4.63
C LEU A 134 5.47 -17.08 -5.87
N TYR A 135 4.19 -16.72 -5.79
CA TYR A 135 3.27 -16.83 -6.92
C TYR A 135 2.78 -15.44 -7.32
N PHE A 136 3.21 -14.99 -8.51
CA PHE A 136 2.88 -13.70 -9.07
C PHE A 136 1.70 -13.82 -10.03
N THR A 137 0.69 -12.98 -9.82
CA THR A 137 -0.51 -12.95 -10.66
C THR A 137 -1.01 -11.52 -10.86
N GLU A 138 -1.54 -11.23 -12.04
CA GLU A 138 -2.25 -9.96 -12.27
C GLU A 138 -3.65 -9.94 -11.65
N ASN A 139 -4.23 -11.12 -11.38
CA ASN A 139 -5.59 -11.30 -10.87
C ASN A 139 -5.60 -11.61 -9.37
N THR A 140 -6.71 -11.31 -8.70
CA THR A 140 -6.90 -11.69 -7.30
C THR A 140 -7.31 -13.17 -7.23
N ILE A 141 -6.54 -13.96 -6.49
CA ILE A 141 -6.89 -15.35 -6.16
C ILE A 141 -7.77 -15.37 -4.91
N GLU A 142 -8.89 -16.10 -4.98
CA GLU A 142 -9.83 -16.34 -3.88
C GLU A 142 -9.15 -16.95 -2.64
N GLU A 143 -9.60 -16.57 -1.46
CA GLU A 143 -8.97 -16.95 -0.18
C GLU A 143 -8.99 -18.47 0.07
N GLU A 144 -10.07 -19.15 -0.33
CA GLU A 144 -10.18 -20.61 -0.25
C GLU A 144 -9.07 -21.31 -1.06
N LYS A 145 -8.73 -20.77 -2.24
CA LYS A 145 -7.66 -21.29 -3.09
C LYS A 145 -6.28 -20.98 -2.52
N ARG A 146 -6.09 -19.79 -1.95
CA ARG A 146 -4.83 -19.44 -1.24
C ARG A 146 -4.58 -20.37 -0.07
N SER A 147 -5.64 -20.72 0.65
CA SER A 147 -5.60 -21.66 1.79
C SER A 147 -5.26 -23.08 1.35
N LEU A 148 -5.81 -23.55 0.22
CA LEU A 148 -5.50 -24.88 -0.34
C LEU A 148 -4.03 -25.01 -0.78
N TYR A 149 -3.44 -23.93 -1.28
CA TYR A 149 -2.08 -23.91 -1.85
C TYR A 149 -1.13 -23.03 -1.01
N ASN A 150 -1.18 -23.21 0.31
CA ASN A 150 -0.61 -22.31 1.32
C ASN A 150 0.93 -22.19 1.35
N LYS A 151 1.68 -23.07 0.68
CA LYS A 151 3.15 -22.94 0.55
C LYS A 151 3.57 -21.75 -0.31
N PHE A 152 2.68 -21.26 -1.17
CA PHE A 152 2.92 -20.05 -1.93
C PHE A 152 2.67 -18.81 -1.09
N LYS A 153 3.58 -17.84 -1.20
CA LYS A 153 3.32 -16.45 -0.85
C LYS A 153 2.81 -15.73 -2.11
N TYR A 154 1.57 -15.27 -2.06
CA TYR A 154 0.89 -14.67 -3.20
C TYR A 154 1.18 -13.18 -3.33
N ILE A 155 1.63 -12.76 -4.51
CA ILE A 155 1.87 -11.37 -4.85
C ILE A 155 0.98 -11.03 -6.05
N ASP A 156 -0.17 -10.43 -5.76
CA ASP A 156 -1.06 -9.92 -6.80
C ASP A 156 -0.51 -8.63 -7.45
N GLY A 157 -1.19 -8.17 -8.49
CA GLY A 157 -0.78 -6.97 -9.22
C GLY A 157 -0.69 -5.72 -8.34
N ARG A 158 -1.49 -5.58 -7.27
CA ARG A 158 -1.42 -4.42 -6.36
C ARG A 158 -0.16 -4.49 -5.51
N ASN A 159 0.08 -5.65 -4.89
CA ASN A 159 1.26 -5.86 -4.05
C ASN A 159 2.56 -5.78 -4.87
N LEU A 160 2.58 -6.32 -6.09
CA LEU A 160 3.73 -6.19 -6.99
C LEU A 160 4.05 -4.72 -7.29
N ARG A 161 3.03 -3.92 -7.63
CA ARG A 161 3.22 -2.48 -7.89
C ARG A 161 3.71 -1.74 -6.64
N TYR A 162 3.23 -2.11 -5.46
CA TYR A 162 3.72 -1.57 -4.19
C TYR A 162 5.22 -1.82 -4.01
N PHE A 163 5.64 -3.08 -4.04
CA PHE A 163 7.04 -3.42 -3.84
C PHE A 163 7.95 -2.82 -4.92
N LEU A 164 7.48 -2.76 -6.18
CA LEU A 164 8.21 -2.09 -7.25
C LEU A 164 8.42 -0.60 -6.97
N LYS A 165 7.41 0.08 -6.44
CA LYS A 165 7.48 1.51 -6.12
C LYS A 165 8.46 1.78 -4.98
N ILE A 166 8.45 0.94 -3.94
CA ILE A 166 9.42 1.00 -2.85
C ILE A 166 10.82 0.71 -3.37
N ALA A 167 11.03 -0.41 -4.08
CA ALA A 167 12.33 -0.79 -4.64
C ALA A 167 12.88 0.22 -5.65
N ASP A 168 12.03 0.90 -6.41
CA ASP A 168 12.47 1.99 -7.30
C ASP A 168 12.94 3.24 -6.55
N SER A 169 12.41 3.45 -5.34
CA SER A 169 12.66 4.65 -4.54
C SER A 169 13.85 4.48 -3.58
N ILE A 170 14.02 3.30 -2.98
CA ILE A 170 15.03 3.05 -1.93
C ILE A 170 15.93 1.85 -2.23
N ARG A 171 15.86 1.31 -3.45
CA ARG A 171 16.79 0.30 -3.99
C ARG A 171 17.00 -0.89 -3.03
N TYR A 172 18.25 -1.20 -2.69
CA TYR A 172 18.66 -2.38 -1.94
C TYR A 172 18.05 -2.40 -0.53
N SER A 173 17.83 -1.25 0.09
CA SER A 173 17.15 -1.16 1.39
C SER A 173 15.68 -1.57 1.36
N ALA A 174 15.05 -1.67 0.19
CA ALA A 174 13.69 -2.21 0.07
C ALA A 174 13.59 -3.69 0.49
N ARG A 175 14.73 -4.41 0.58
CA ARG A 175 14.78 -5.79 1.08
C ARG A 175 14.19 -5.91 2.49
N ASN A 176 14.45 -4.95 3.38
CA ASN A 176 13.98 -5.02 4.77
C ASN A 176 12.45 -5.07 4.86
N GLU A 177 11.77 -4.36 3.96
CA GLU A 177 10.32 -4.40 3.85
C GLU A 177 9.82 -5.73 3.25
N PHE A 178 10.55 -6.27 2.27
CA PHE A 178 10.24 -7.59 1.71
C PHE A 178 10.51 -8.74 2.69
N TYR A 179 11.51 -8.62 3.56
CA TYR A 179 11.79 -9.59 4.63
C TYR A 179 10.62 -9.70 5.60
N LYS A 180 9.96 -8.58 5.96
CA LYS A 180 8.72 -8.64 6.75
C LYS A 180 7.60 -9.38 6.03
N TYR A 181 7.43 -9.16 4.73
CA TYR A 181 6.46 -9.93 3.93
C TYR A 181 6.75 -11.44 3.95
N LEU A 182 8.02 -11.83 3.97
CA LEU A 182 8.45 -13.23 4.09
C LEU A 182 8.41 -13.77 5.53
N GLY A 183 8.20 -12.92 6.55
CA GLY A 183 8.30 -13.31 7.96
C GLY A 183 9.73 -13.54 8.43
N LEU A 184 10.70 -12.85 7.84
CA LEU A 184 12.12 -12.93 8.16
C LEU A 184 12.55 -11.83 9.15
N ASP A 185 13.67 -12.09 9.83
CA ASP A 185 14.35 -11.21 10.78
C ASP A 185 15.87 -11.32 10.49
N PHE A 186 16.70 -10.40 10.98
CA PHE A 186 18.13 -10.37 10.65
C PHE A 186 18.85 -11.68 10.96
N LYS A 187 18.52 -12.35 12.07
CA LYS A 187 19.07 -13.66 12.45
C LYS A 187 18.82 -14.78 11.43
N HIS A 188 17.88 -14.59 10.50
CA HIS A 188 17.53 -15.58 9.49
C HIS A 188 18.29 -15.41 8.18
N VAL A 189 18.93 -14.26 7.97
CA VAL A 189 19.57 -13.84 6.71
C VAL A 189 21.07 -13.76 6.92
N GLY A 190 21.84 -14.36 6.01
CA GLY A 190 23.29 -14.29 6.03
C GLY A 190 23.93 -15.12 7.14
N GLU A 191 25.08 -14.65 7.61
CA GLU A 191 25.63 -15.13 8.87
C GLU A 191 24.72 -14.74 10.03
N ALA A 192 24.51 -15.67 10.97
CA ALA A 192 23.65 -15.40 12.11
C ALA A 192 24.30 -14.28 12.93
N ILE A 193 23.82 -13.06 12.75
CA ILE A 193 24.09 -11.98 13.69
C ILE A 193 23.39 -12.43 14.97
N ALA A 194 24.16 -12.66 16.04
CA ALA A 194 23.59 -12.92 17.36
C ALA A 194 22.53 -11.84 17.63
N SER A 195 21.43 -12.16 18.32
CA SER A 195 20.40 -11.17 18.67
C SER A 195 21.04 -9.99 19.40
N GLN A 196 21.43 -8.96 18.66
CA GLN A 196 22.09 -7.78 19.19
C GLN A 196 20.97 -6.89 19.74
N ARG A 197 21.20 -6.37 20.93
CA ARG A 197 20.42 -5.27 21.45
C ARG A 197 21.30 -4.05 21.39
N GLU A 198 20.82 -3.02 20.72
CA GLU A 198 21.56 -1.78 20.62
C GLU A 198 21.29 -0.96 21.87
N ASN A 199 22.37 -0.63 22.57
CA ASN A 199 22.32 0.28 23.69
C ASN A 199 22.58 1.67 23.15
N ILE A 200 21.57 2.52 23.29
CA ILE A 200 21.70 3.94 23.02
C ILE A 200 22.04 4.60 24.35
N HIS A 201 23.28 5.07 24.42
CA HIS A 201 23.81 5.78 25.58
C HIS A 201 23.31 7.23 25.55
N SER A 202 22.94 7.78 26.71
CA SER A 202 22.50 9.16 26.91
C SER A 202 21.16 9.50 26.24
N ALA A 203 20.10 8.92 26.77
CA ALA A 203 18.72 9.30 26.49
C ALA A 203 18.15 10.20 27.59
N VAL A 204 17.24 11.09 27.18
CA VAL A 204 16.39 11.88 28.09
C VAL A 204 14.98 11.33 27.99
N ILE A 205 14.42 10.90 29.13
CA ILE A 205 13.04 10.42 29.24
C ILE A 205 12.23 11.49 29.98
N SER A 206 11.15 11.97 29.37
CA SER A 206 10.25 12.95 29.96
C SER A 206 8.91 12.30 30.32
N PRO A 207 8.39 12.54 31.55
CA PRO A 207 7.08 12.04 31.97
C PRO A 207 5.92 12.74 31.23
N GLU A 208 4.71 12.19 31.38
CA GLU A 208 3.52 12.63 30.64
C GLU A 208 3.15 14.10 30.92
N ASP A 209 3.23 14.54 32.17
CA ASP A 209 2.84 15.89 32.62
C ASP A 209 3.79 16.99 32.11
N VAL A 210 5.10 16.73 32.11
CA VAL A 210 6.13 17.65 31.60
C VAL A 210 6.11 17.71 30.08
N SER A 211 5.85 16.58 29.41
CA SER A 211 5.84 16.50 27.94
C SER A 211 4.51 16.92 27.31
N GLY A 212 3.42 16.97 28.10
CA GLY A 212 2.06 17.22 27.61
C GLY A 212 1.50 16.06 26.78
N MET A 213 2.09 14.87 26.87
CA MET A 213 1.67 13.67 26.15
C MET A 213 0.46 13.00 26.84
N PRO A 214 -0.35 12.21 26.12
CA PRO A 214 -1.41 11.43 26.75
C PRO A 214 -0.85 10.51 27.84
N LEU A 215 -1.65 10.25 28.87
CA LEU A 215 -1.31 9.32 29.94
C LEU A 215 -0.89 7.96 29.34
N GLY A 216 0.26 7.43 29.77
CA GLY A 216 0.80 6.19 29.23
C GLY A 216 1.74 6.34 28.03
N VAL A 217 2.06 7.57 27.61
CA VAL A 217 2.99 7.87 26.52
C VAL A 217 4.17 8.68 27.02
N HIS A 218 5.36 8.08 26.98
CA HIS A 218 6.61 8.70 27.42
C HIS A 218 7.41 9.22 26.22
N LEU A 219 7.93 10.45 26.35
CA LEU A 219 8.79 11.05 25.34
C LEU A 219 10.24 10.70 25.63
N VAL A 220 10.94 10.18 24.62
CA VAL A 220 12.34 9.76 24.76
C VAL A 220 13.19 10.41 23.67
N SER A 221 14.17 11.22 24.05
CA SER A 221 15.09 11.87 23.10
C SER A 221 16.45 11.19 23.13
N PHE A 222 16.94 10.79 21.96
CA PHE A 222 18.22 10.08 21.81
C PHE A 222 18.80 10.26 20.40
N VAL A 223 19.98 9.71 20.15
CA VAL A 223 20.61 9.67 18.81
C VAL A 223 20.80 8.23 18.35
N MET A 224 20.62 7.97 17.06
CA MET A 224 20.77 6.65 16.45
C MET A 224 21.49 6.79 15.11
N THR A 225 22.32 5.83 14.70
CA THR A 225 22.94 5.94 13.37
C THR A 225 21.89 5.79 12.27
N ALA A 226 22.15 6.40 11.12
CA ALA A 226 21.25 6.25 9.98
C ALA A 226 21.14 4.79 9.51
N LYS A 227 22.20 3.98 9.65
CA LYS A 227 22.17 2.55 9.36
C LYS A 227 21.15 1.82 10.22
N GLU A 228 21.28 1.93 11.53
CA GLU A 228 20.47 1.15 12.47
C GLU A 228 19.00 1.52 12.34
N LEU A 229 18.71 2.82 12.20
CA LEU A 229 17.35 3.29 12.01
C LEU A 229 16.78 2.82 10.66
N LEU A 230 17.55 2.83 9.57
CA LEU A 230 17.12 2.32 8.26
C LEU A 230 16.82 0.81 8.30
N ASP A 231 17.60 0.06 9.07
CA ASP A 231 17.47 -1.39 9.23
C ASP A 231 16.25 -1.78 10.07
N CYS A 232 15.98 -1.04 11.13
CA CYS A 232 14.88 -1.29 12.06
C CYS A 232 13.57 -0.59 11.68
N ALA A 233 13.59 0.39 10.77
CA ALA A 233 12.43 1.23 10.49
C ALA A 233 11.32 0.52 9.70
N TYR A 234 10.08 0.87 10.04
CA TYR A 234 8.90 0.63 9.23
C TYR A 234 7.98 1.86 9.20
N VAL A 235 7.03 1.90 8.26
CA VAL A 235 6.17 3.07 8.04
C VAL A 235 4.73 2.63 7.78
N PHE A 236 3.77 3.24 8.48
CA PHE A 236 2.32 3.02 8.28
C PHE A 236 1.80 3.77 7.06
N ARG A 237 2.25 3.37 5.87
CA ARG A 237 1.83 3.98 4.61
C ARG A 237 0.42 3.53 4.26
N LYS A 238 -0.45 4.47 3.87
CA LYS A 238 -1.81 4.22 3.35
C LYS A 238 -1.78 3.13 2.28
N GLU A 239 -0.78 3.22 1.42
CA GLU A 239 -0.47 2.19 0.45
C GLU A 239 0.50 1.20 1.07
N ASN A 240 0.14 -0.08 1.09
CA ASN A 240 0.93 -1.15 1.66
C ASN A 240 0.51 -2.50 1.06
N TRP A 241 1.25 -3.54 1.42
CA TRP A 241 0.92 -4.95 1.13
C TRP A 241 0.17 -5.63 2.29
N ASP A 242 0.31 -5.10 3.50
CA ASP A 242 -0.29 -5.62 4.73
C ASP A 242 -1.65 -4.95 4.92
N GLN A 243 -2.75 -5.71 4.88
CA GLN A 243 -4.10 -5.17 5.03
C GLN A 243 -4.67 -5.40 6.44
N GLU A 244 -3.91 -6.04 7.35
CA GLU A 244 -4.44 -6.55 8.61
C GLU A 244 -4.62 -5.45 9.67
N THR A 245 -3.75 -4.44 9.71
CA THR A 245 -3.78 -3.49 10.84
C THR A 245 -4.75 -2.32 10.67
N GLY A 246 -5.27 -2.06 9.45
CA GLY A 246 -6.33 -1.07 9.18
C GLY A 246 -5.99 0.42 9.38
N TYR A 247 -4.97 0.78 10.17
CA TYR A 247 -4.64 2.16 10.54
C TYR A 247 -3.39 2.70 9.84
N TYR A 248 -3.53 3.06 8.56
CA TYR A 248 -2.43 3.55 7.74
C TYR A 248 -2.59 5.02 7.39
N TYR A 249 -1.68 5.87 7.85
CA TYR A 249 -1.87 7.32 7.83
C TYR A 249 -0.78 8.09 7.07
N GLN A 250 0.29 7.43 6.63
CA GLN A 250 1.39 8.10 5.93
C GLN A 250 1.32 7.98 4.42
N ARG A 251 1.90 8.97 3.75
CA ARG A 251 2.08 8.99 2.30
C ARG A 251 3.15 7.99 1.86
N LEU A 252 3.06 7.57 0.60
CA LEU A 252 4.07 6.75 -0.04
C LEU A 252 5.39 7.51 -0.22
N ILE A 253 6.51 6.79 -0.31
CA ILE A 253 7.82 7.40 -0.56
C ILE A 253 7.82 8.07 -1.95
N GLU A 254 8.37 9.29 -2.00
CA GLU A 254 8.53 10.05 -3.24
C GLU A 254 9.99 9.92 -3.73
N LYS A 255 10.22 9.14 -4.79
CA LYS A 255 11.57 8.94 -5.37
C LYS A 255 12.33 10.24 -5.65
N LYS A 256 11.66 11.26 -6.21
CA LYS A 256 12.29 12.56 -6.48
C LYS A 256 12.81 13.23 -5.21
N LYS A 257 12.05 13.13 -4.11
CA LYS A 257 12.44 13.69 -2.82
C LYS A 257 13.60 12.91 -2.18
N ILE A 258 13.59 11.58 -2.27
CA ILE A 258 14.72 10.73 -1.83
C ILE A 258 15.98 11.10 -2.59
N ASN A 259 15.92 11.22 -3.92
CA ASN A 259 17.09 11.59 -4.73
C ASN A 259 17.64 12.97 -4.37
N SER A 260 16.75 13.96 -4.17
CA SER A 260 17.15 15.31 -3.75
C SER A 260 17.83 15.31 -2.38
N ILE A 261 17.31 14.50 -1.44
CA ILE A 261 17.95 14.30 -0.13
C ILE A 261 19.32 13.62 -0.28
N ARG A 262 19.41 12.56 -1.10
CA ARG A 262 20.67 11.85 -1.35
C ARG A 262 21.72 12.79 -1.93
N GLU A 263 21.33 13.66 -2.87
CA GLU A 263 22.19 14.72 -3.42
C GLU A 263 22.66 15.70 -2.34
N PHE A 264 21.75 16.16 -1.48
CA PHE A 264 22.10 17.01 -0.34
C PHE A 264 23.12 16.34 0.60
N LEU A 265 22.90 15.07 0.96
CA LEU A 265 23.82 14.30 1.81
C LEU A 265 25.21 14.20 1.18
N THR A 266 25.28 13.91 -0.12
CA THR A 266 26.58 13.83 -0.84
C THR A 266 27.31 15.16 -0.93
N ARG A 267 26.58 16.27 -1.10
CA ARG A 267 27.17 17.61 -1.28
C ARG A 267 27.60 18.24 0.04
N GLU A 268 26.70 18.26 1.01
CA GLU A 268 26.93 18.96 2.29
C GLU A 268 27.68 18.10 3.30
N LYS A 269 27.69 16.77 3.11
CA LYS A 269 28.35 15.78 3.97
C LYS A 269 27.96 15.87 5.46
N ARG A 270 26.83 16.49 5.80
CA ARG A 270 26.34 16.68 7.17
C ARG A 270 25.01 15.95 7.43
N THR A 271 24.72 15.69 8.70
CA THR A 271 23.45 15.08 9.13
C THR A 271 22.30 16.09 9.17
N PHE A 272 21.07 15.61 9.21
CA PHE A 272 19.90 16.44 9.47
C PHE A 272 19.88 16.89 10.93
N ILE A 273 19.59 18.17 11.17
CA ILE A 273 19.45 18.71 12.52
C ILE A 273 18.06 18.40 13.07
N ASP A 274 17.05 18.37 12.20
CA ASP A 274 15.67 18.09 12.59
C ASP A 274 15.51 16.65 13.08
N SER A 275 14.79 16.50 14.19
CA SER A 275 14.53 15.19 14.79
C SER A 275 13.67 14.30 13.87
N ILE A 276 13.92 13.00 13.95
CA ILE A 276 13.06 11.94 13.41
C ILE A 276 12.11 11.52 14.52
N ILE A 277 10.82 11.55 14.26
CA ILE A 277 9.81 11.18 15.25
C ILE A 277 9.44 9.72 15.01
N VAL A 278 9.57 8.89 16.03
CA VAL A 278 9.36 7.45 15.93
C VAL A 278 8.50 6.91 17.07
N SER A 279 7.83 5.80 16.82
CA SER A 279 7.21 4.93 17.80
C SER A 279 8.21 3.84 18.16
N LEU A 280 8.54 3.72 19.45
CA LEU A 280 9.45 2.71 19.96
C LEU A 280 8.73 1.36 20.12
N PRO A 281 9.46 0.24 20.00
CA PRO A 281 8.89 -1.08 20.24
C PRO A 281 8.59 -1.27 21.73
N ASN A 282 7.54 -2.04 22.03
CA ASN A 282 7.10 -2.27 23.42
C ASN A 282 8.12 -3.09 24.24
N ASP A 283 9.03 -3.83 23.58
CA ASP A 283 10.11 -4.57 24.24
C ASP A 283 11.41 -3.74 24.42
N ALA A 284 11.36 -2.43 24.18
CA ALA A 284 12.42 -1.50 24.58
C ALA A 284 12.56 -1.45 26.11
N LYS A 285 13.81 -1.39 26.58
CA LYS A 285 14.11 -1.35 28.02
C LYS A 285 14.91 -0.11 28.39
N PHE A 286 14.70 0.37 29.60
CA PHE A 286 15.33 1.58 30.10
C PHE A 286 16.15 1.25 31.35
N TYR A 287 17.33 1.86 31.47
CA TYR A 287 18.26 1.68 32.58
C TYR A 287 18.83 3.03 32.98
N SER A 288 19.15 3.21 34.26
CA SER A 288 19.98 4.34 34.68
C SER A 288 21.40 4.17 34.15
N ALA A 289 22.11 5.27 33.89
CA ALA A 289 23.55 5.20 33.66
C ALA A 289 24.27 5.07 35.01
N ASN A 290 25.13 4.05 35.14
CA ASN A 290 26.03 3.95 36.27
C ASN A 290 27.20 4.95 36.15
N LYS A 291 28.03 5.05 37.19
CA LYS A 291 29.18 5.99 37.23
C LYS A 291 30.21 5.80 36.12
N THR A 292 30.23 4.65 35.45
CA THR A 292 31.14 4.33 34.33
C THR A 292 30.45 4.43 32.96
N GLY A 293 29.20 4.90 32.90
CA GLY A 293 28.41 5.05 31.66
C GLY A 293 27.77 3.75 31.13
N GLY A 294 27.86 2.66 31.90
CA GLY A 294 27.19 1.39 31.63
C GLY A 294 25.79 1.31 32.24
N LYS A 295 25.09 0.19 31.99
CA LYS A 295 23.76 -0.07 32.56
C LYS A 295 23.83 -0.18 34.08
N GLY A 296 23.07 0.68 34.76
CA GLY A 296 22.71 0.57 36.16
C GLY A 296 21.38 -0.15 36.33
N ASP A 297 20.59 0.34 37.28
CA ASP A 297 19.30 -0.27 37.62
C ASP A 297 18.26 -0.08 36.51
N PRO A 298 17.39 -1.08 36.27
CA PRO A 298 16.25 -0.94 35.37
C PRO A 298 15.35 0.22 35.80
N ILE A 299 14.89 1.01 34.83
CA ILE A 299 13.90 2.06 35.02
C ILE A 299 12.56 1.51 34.52
N ASP A 300 11.54 1.53 35.39
CA ASP A 300 10.16 1.33 34.97
C ASP A 300 9.59 2.67 34.49
N PRO A 301 9.24 2.84 33.21
CA PRO A 301 8.60 4.05 32.70
C PRO A 301 7.36 4.47 33.49
N LYS A 302 6.62 3.52 34.10
CA LYS A 302 5.44 3.83 34.93
C LYS A 302 5.76 4.59 36.21
N SER A 303 6.98 4.48 36.71
CA SER A 303 7.43 5.11 37.96
C SER A 303 8.07 6.49 37.76
N ILE A 304 8.17 6.95 36.51
CA ILE A 304 8.83 8.22 36.19
C ILE A 304 7.88 9.37 36.50
N SER A 305 8.15 10.11 37.57
CA SER A 305 7.43 11.35 37.93
C SER A 305 8.20 12.63 37.58
N GLU A 306 9.48 12.52 37.20
CA GLU A 306 10.36 13.64 36.86
C GLU A 306 11.20 13.30 35.62
N VAL A 307 11.72 14.34 34.95
CA VAL A 307 12.57 14.15 33.76
C VAL A 307 13.83 13.35 34.14
N THR A 308 13.98 12.16 33.55
CA THR A 308 15.14 11.31 33.76
C THR A 308 16.18 11.58 32.68
N SER A 309 17.27 12.24 33.07
CA SER A 309 18.42 12.49 32.19
C SER A 309 19.45 11.36 32.30
N ASN A 310 20.23 11.14 31.24
CA ASN A 310 21.28 10.11 31.17
C ASN A 310 20.77 8.68 31.36
N ALA A 311 19.58 8.37 30.85
CA ALA A 311 19.12 6.99 30.74
C ALA A 311 19.85 6.25 29.62
N ILE A 312 19.90 4.93 29.70
CA ILE A 312 20.32 4.04 28.62
C ILE A 312 19.07 3.33 28.11
N ILE A 313 18.81 3.47 26.82
CA ILE A 313 17.74 2.72 26.15
C ILE A 313 18.37 1.51 25.50
N GLU A 314 17.78 0.35 25.71
CA GLU A 314 18.09 -0.86 24.97
C GLU A 314 16.96 -1.12 23.98
N ILE A 315 17.24 -0.94 22.69
CA ILE A 315 16.29 -1.23 21.60
C ILE A 315 16.70 -2.56 20.94
N PRO A 316 15.77 -3.51 20.73
CA PRO A 316 16.07 -4.72 19.98
C PRO A 316 16.42 -4.41 18.53
N TYR A 317 17.58 -4.88 18.08
CA TYR A 317 17.99 -4.78 16.68
C TYR A 317 17.26 -5.84 15.86
N LYS A 318 16.06 -5.47 15.38
CA LYS A 318 15.13 -6.35 14.67
C LYS A 318 14.58 -5.62 13.46
N ILE A 319 14.36 -6.37 12.39
CA ILE A 319 13.72 -5.85 11.18
C ILE A 319 12.34 -5.28 11.53
N ASN A 320 12.07 -4.05 11.08
CA ASN A 320 10.76 -3.39 11.24
C ASN A 320 10.27 -3.29 12.72
N SER A 321 11.16 -2.97 13.66
CA SER A 321 10.84 -2.73 15.08
C SER A 321 10.51 -1.28 15.43
N ILE A 322 11.01 -0.29 14.67
CA ILE A 322 10.83 1.15 14.96
C ILE A 322 9.86 1.77 13.95
N GLY A 323 8.72 2.30 14.41
CA GLY A 323 7.71 2.89 13.54
C GLY A 323 8.02 4.36 13.26
N ILE A 324 8.41 4.75 12.05
CA ILE A 324 8.61 6.17 11.74
C ILE A 324 7.25 6.87 11.72
N ILE A 325 7.10 8.00 12.40
CA ILE A 325 5.90 8.87 12.37
C ILE A 325 6.16 10.11 11.49
N ASP A 326 7.34 10.73 11.63
CA ASP A 326 7.83 11.79 10.74
C ASP A 326 9.29 11.58 10.36
N GLY A 327 9.68 12.05 9.17
CA GLY A 327 11.07 11.99 8.71
C GLY A 327 11.40 10.80 7.82
N GLN A 328 10.39 10.08 7.30
CA GLN A 328 10.61 8.91 6.43
C GLN A 328 11.62 9.18 5.30
N HIS A 329 11.51 10.31 4.58
CA HIS A 329 12.43 10.59 3.47
C HIS A 329 13.86 10.90 3.94
N ARG A 330 14.04 11.39 5.19
CA ARG A 330 15.37 11.65 5.77
C ARG A 330 16.08 10.34 6.12
N VAL A 331 15.35 9.40 6.72
CA VAL A 331 15.88 8.05 7.01
C VAL A 331 16.20 7.32 5.71
N PHE A 332 15.21 7.16 4.83
CA PHE A 332 15.38 6.44 3.57
C PHE A 332 16.28 7.16 2.55
N GLY A 333 16.68 8.41 2.79
CA GLY A 333 17.70 9.10 2.02
C GLY A 333 19.07 8.43 2.06
N HIS A 334 19.34 7.68 3.13
CA HIS A 334 20.58 6.95 3.36
C HIS A 334 20.56 5.53 2.74
N HIS A 335 19.55 5.20 1.94
CA HIS A 335 19.35 3.84 1.42
C HIS A 335 20.60 3.26 0.73
N GLU A 336 20.75 1.95 0.76
CA GLU A 336 21.72 1.23 -0.05
C GLU A 336 21.30 1.23 -1.52
N GLY A 337 22.26 1.28 -2.45
CA GLY A 337 21.95 1.16 -3.87
C GLY A 337 23.17 0.92 -4.75
N PRO A 338 22.97 0.57 -6.03
CA PRO A 338 24.06 0.31 -6.98
C PRO A 338 24.69 1.58 -7.58
N ASP A 339 24.39 2.77 -7.05
CA ASP A 339 24.92 4.00 -7.62
C ASP A 339 26.34 4.29 -7.13
N ASN A 340 27.13 5.00 -7.95
CA ASN A 340 28.52 5.34 -7.59
C ASN A 340 28.61 6.10 -6.26
N LYS A 341 27.57 6.86 -5.90
CA LYS A 341 27.49 7.61 -4.65
C LYS A 341 27.47 6.69 -3.42
N GLU A 342 27.00 5.45 -3.56
CA GLU A 342 26.98 4.45 -2.50
C GLU A 342 28.39 4.18 -1.98
N GLU A 343 29.28 3.75 -2.86
CA GLU A 343 30.67 3.41 -2.53
C GLU A 343 31.50 4.64 -2.18
N GLU A 344 31.25 5.77 -2.88
CA GLU A 344 32.04 6.99 -2.69
C GLU A 344 31.79 7.66 -1.33
N ILE A 345 30.55 7.68 -0.83
CA ILE A 345 30.23 8.50 0.34
C ILE A 345 29.01 8.07 1.16
N ILE A 346 27.95 7.55 0.54
CA ILE A 346 26.70 7.29 1.28
C ILE A 346 26.87 6.13 2.26
N ALA A 347 27.59 5.07 1.90
CA ALA A 347 27.86 3.96 2.81
C ALA A 347 28.61 4.45 4.06
N ASP A 348 29.62 5.30 3.90
CA ASP A 348 30.36 5.90 5.02
C ASP A 348 29.49 6.80 5.88
N LEU A 349 28.72 7.69 5.25
CA LEU A 349 27.79 8.59 5.96
C LEU A 349 26.72 7.82 6.72
N ARG A 350 26.15 6.76 6.13
CA ARG A 350 25.10 5.95 6.76
C ARG A 350 25.58 5.33 8.08
N ASN A 351 26.85 4.91 8.15
CA ASN A 351 27.44 4.33 9.35
C ASN A 351 27.90 5.37 10.37
N LYS A 352 28.40 6.54 9.93
CA LYS A 352 28.97 7.56 10.83
C LYS A 352 27.97 8.60 11.33
N ARG A 353 26.93 8.89 10.55
CA ARG A 353 25.99 9.98 10.85
C ARG A 353 24.89 9.49 11.78
N HIS A 354 24.81 10.17 12.91
CA HIS A 354 23.73 10.02 13.86
C HIS A 354 22.60 10.98 13.50
N LEU A 355 21.37 10.49 13.63
CA LEU A 355 20.14 11.25 13.50
C LEU A 355 19.62 11.51 14.90
N PHE A 356 19.13 12.73 15.14
CA PHE A 356 18.35 13.01 16.36
C PHE A 356 17.01 12.30 16.24
N VAL A 357 16.62 11.60 17.30
CA VAL A 357 15.40 10.82 17.36
C VAL A 357 14.60 11.24 18.58
N THR A 358 13.32 11.50 18.35
CA THR A 358 12.30 11.69 19.37
C THR A 358 11.38 10.48 19.32
N GLY A 359 11.59 9.55 20.23
CA GLY A 359 10.81 8.32 20.38
C GLY A 359 9.61 8.52 21.29
N LEU A 360 8.47 7.97 20.87
CA LEU A 360 7.29 7.77 21.69
C LEU A 360 7.29 6.34 22.20
N TYR A 361 7.39 6.18 23.52
CA TYR A 361 7.25 4.88 24.17
C TYR A 361 5.85 4.75 24.75
N TYR A 362 5.14 3.70 24.36
CA TYR A 362 3.78 3.41 24.80
C TYR A 362 3.81 2.32 25.86
N GLN A 363 3.15 2.54 26.99
CA GLN A 363 3.03 1.50 28.02
C GLN A 363 2.25 0.27 27.50
N ASN A 364 2.50 -0.91 28.07
CA ASN A 364 2.00 -2.19 27.54
C ASN A 364 0.46 -2.31 27.50
N ASP A 365 -0.26 -1.54 28.32
CA ASP A 365 -1.71 -1.45 28.38
C ASP A 365 -2.32 -0.45 27.39
N PHE A 366 -1.49 0.29 26.65
CA PHE A 366 -1.96 1.24 25.64
C PHE A 366 -2.56 0.48 24.44
N LYS A 367 -3.84 0.71 24.15
CA LYS A 367 -4.53 0.03 23.05
C LYS A 367 -3.90 0.41 21.71
N GLU A 368 -3.73 -0.58 20.85
CA GLU A 368 -3.15 -0.40 19.52
C GLU A 368 -3.96 0.60 18.67
N SER A 369 -5.30 0.59 18.76
CA SER A 369 -6.16 1.58 18.08
C SER A 369 -5.87 3.01 18.52
N ASP A 370 -5.67 3.22 19.81
CA ASP A 370 -5.44 4.55 20.39
C ASP A 370 -4.03 5.03 20.05
N LYS A 371 -3.06 4.11 20.05
CA LYS A 371 -1.69 4.36 19.57
C LYS A 371 -1.72 4.90 18.15
N ARG A 372 -2.42 4.21 17.25
CA ARG A 372 -2.48 4.60 15.83
C ARG A 372 -3.24 5.91 15.61
N LYS A 373 -4.32 6.17 16.36
CA LYS A 373 -5.04 7.45 16.32
C LYS A 373 -4.14 8.62 16.76
N PHE A 374 -3.38 8.44 17.83
CA PHE A 374 -2.46 9.45 18.32
C PHE A 374 -1.32 9.72 17.32
N GLU A 375 -0.68 8.67 16.80
CA GLU A 375 0.38 8.79 15.79
C GLU A 375 -0.12 9.47 14.51
N SER A 376 -1.35 9.17 14.05
CA SER A 376 -1.92 9.80 12.87
C SER A 376 -2.22 11.29 13.10
N GLN A 377 -2.70 11.65 14.30
CA GLN A 377 -2.91 13.04 14.68
C GLN A 377 -1.58 13.80 14.72
N LEU A 378 -0.56 13.24 15.37
CA LEU A 378 0.77 13.86 15.44
C LEU A 378 1.36 14.07 14.04
N PHE A 379 1.24 13.08 13.15
CA PHE A 379 1.65 13.22 11.75
C PHE A 379 0.96 14.40 11.05
N LEU A 380 -0.35 14.56 11.24
CA LEU A 380 -1.12 15.68 10.69
C LEU A 380 -0.64 17.02 11.26
N GLU A 381 -0.47 17.13 12.57
CA GLU A 381 -0.04 18.36 13.25
C GLU A 381 1.31 18.83 12.72
N ILE A 382 2.29 17.93 12.61
CA ILE A 382 3.62 18.22 12.07
C ILE A 382 3.55 18.68 10.61
N ASN A 383 2.78 17.96 9.78
CA ASN A 383 2.75 18.19 8.34
C ASN A 383 1.80 19.33 7.94
N SER A 384 0.86 19.73 8.80
CA SER A 384 -0.08 20.84 8.56
C SER A 384 0.63 22.18 8.36
N LYS A 385 1.79 22.37 9.03
CA LYS A 385 2.62 23.58 8.96
C LYS A 385 3.71 23.51 7.86
N GLN A 386 3.84 22.38 7.14
CA GLN A 386 4.84 22.14 6.09
C GLN A 386 4.19 21.95 4.71
N LYS A 387 4.83 21.17 3.79
CA LYS A 387 4.25 20.78 2.49
C LYS A 387 2.92 20.06 2.73
N ARG A 388 1.83 20.73 2.31
CA ARG A 388 0.44 20.27 2.46
C ARG A 388 0.31 18.80 2.09
N VAL A 389 -0.26 18.03 3.02
CA VAL A 389 -0.63 16.62 2.81
C VAL A 389 -1.64 16.54 1.67
N ASP A 390 -1.55 15.50 0.84
CA ASP A 390 -2.51 15.29 -0.25
C ASP A 390 -3.94 15.16 0.29
N ALA A 391 -4.91 15.73 -0.42
CA ALA A 391 -6.30 15.77 0.03
C ALA A 391 -6.92 14.38 0.18
N GLN A 392 -6.53 13.41 -0.65
CA GLN A 392 -7.01 12.04 -0.54
C GLN A 392 -6.48 11.36 0.73
N LEU A 393 -5.23 11.63 1.10
CA LEU A 393 -4.65 11.10 2.33
C LEU A 393 -5.27 11.77 3.56
N LEU A 394 -5.49 13.08 3.55
CA LEU A 394 -6.19 13.79 4.63
C LEU A 394 -7.58 13.19 4.90
N GLN A 395 -8.38 13.02 3.85
CA GLN A 395 -9.71 12.41 3.96
C GLN A 395 -9.65 10.96 4.44
N HIS A 396 -8.61 10.22 4.06
CA HIS A 396 -8.41 8.87 4.57
C HIS A 396 -8.10 8.87 6.07
N ILE A 397 -7.18 9.72 6.54
CA ILE A 397 -6.85 9.81 7.97
C ILE A 397 -8.07 10.23 8.78
N GLU A 398 -8.83 11.22 8.30
CA GLU A 398 -10.08 11.64 8.94
C GLU A 398 -11.09 10.49 9.01
N SER A 399 -11.24 9.70 7.94
CA SER A 399 -12.12 8.52 7.94
C SER A 399 -11.69 7.41 8.92
N LEU A 400 -10.39 7.34 9.27
CA LEU A 400 -9.88 6.42 10.28
C LEU A 400 -10.10 6.94 11.70
N GLN A 401 -9.98 8.27 11.89
CA GLN A 401 -10.16 8.92 13.19
C GLN A 401 -11.62 8.99 13.59
N ASP A 402 -12.50 9.38 12.66
CA ASP A 402 -13.95 9.46 12.85
C ASP A 402 -14.67 8.80 11.65
N PRO A 403 -14.96 7.48 11.75
CA PRO A 403 -15.69 6.76 10.70
C PRO A 403 -17.14 7.22 10.48
N LEU A 404 -17.73 7.94 11.44
CA LEU A 404 -19.10 8.49 11.38
C LEU A 404 -19.14 9.92 10.86
N SER A 405 -18.00 10.60 10.74
CA SER A 405 -17.90 11.89 10.06
C SER A 405 -18.49 11.83 8.64
N PRO A 406 -19.01 12.96 8.11
CA PRO A 406 -19.48 13.03 6.73
C PRO A 406 -18.45 12.54 5.71
N ILE A 407 -17.16 12.81 5.96
CA ILE A 407 -16.05 12.33 5.12
C ILE A 407 -15.83 10.82 5.28
N GLY A 408 -15.89 10.29 6.51
CA GLY A 408 -15.79 8.86 6.80
C GLY A 408 -16.85 8.02 6.09
N ILE A 409 -18.11 8.44 6.15
CA ILE A 409 -19.21 7.79 5.43
C ILE A 409 -19.02 7.93 3.91
N ALA A 410 -18.69 9.13 3.42
CA ALA A 410 -18.49 9.36 1.98
C ALA A 410 -17.34 8.52 1.39
N MET A 411 -16.23 8.38 2.12
CA MET A 411 -15.10 7.53 1.73
C MET A 411 -15.50 6.05 1.69
N SER A 412 -16.25 5.57 2.69
CA SER A 412 -16.76 4.20 2.74
C SER A 412 -17.71 3.90 1.57
N VAL A 413 -18.57 4.87 1.21
CA VAL A 413 -19.46 4.79 0.05
C VAL A 413 -18.67 4.74 -1.26
N ILE A 414 -17.67 5.60 -1.45
CA ILE A 414 -16.80 5.60 -2.64
C ILE A 414 -16.09 4.25 -2.81
N GLN A 415 -15.58 3.68 -1.73
CA GLN A 415 -14.93 2.37 -1.75
C GLN A 415 -15.90 1.28 -2.22
N LYS A 416 -17.13 1.23 -1.68
CA LYS A 416 -18.15 0.26 -2.10
C LYS A 416 -18.65 0.49 -3.54
N LEU A 417 -18.83 1.75 -3.95
CA LEU A 417 -19.22 2.10 -5.33
C LEU A 417 -18.18 1.63 -6.34
N ASN A 418 -16.89 1.69 -6.01
CA ASN A 418 -15.82 1.22 -6.89
C ASN A 418 -15.86 -0.31 -7.16
N GLY A 419 -16.62 -1.06 -6.36
CA GLY A 419 -16.88 -2.50 -6.58
C GLY A 419 -18.24 -2.81 -7.22
N ARG A 420 -19.04 -1.80 -7.56
CA ARG A 420 -20.43 -1.99 -8.04
C ARG A 420 -20.73 -1.18 -9.31
N THR A 421 -21.64 -1.69 -10.14
CA THR A 421 -22.11 -0.96 -11.32
C THR A 421 -22.85 0.32 -10.89
N PRO A 422 -22.60 1.46 -11.53
CA PRO A 422 -21.85 1.63 -12.78
C PRO A 422 -20.38 2.05 -12.60
N PHE A 423 -19.86 2.10 -11.37
CA PHE A 423 -18.52 2.60 -11.04
C PHE A 423 -17.45 1.53 -10.83
N VAL A 424 -17.71 0.28 -11.24
CA VAL A 424 -16.75 -0.82 -11.11
C VAL A 424 -15.39 -0.39 -11.64
N ASN A 425 -14.40 -0.31 -10.75
CA ASN A 425 -13.02 0.06 -11.03
C ASN A 425 -12.82 1.46 -11.65
N LEU A 426 -13.77 2.38 -11.52
CA LEU A 426 -13.66 3.72 -12.11
C LEU A 426 -12.94 4.72 -11.20
N PHE A 427 -13.03 4.60 -9.88
CA PHE A 427 -12.38 5.52 -8.94
C PHE A 427 -10.90 5.17 -8.73
N ILE A 428 -10.07 6.21 -8.57
CA ILE A 428 -8.66 6.09 -8.15
C ILE A 428 -8.63 6.13 -6.63
N LEU A 429 -8.55 4.94 -6.01
CA LEU A 429 -8.48 4.81 -4.55
C LEU A 429 -7.04 4.75 -4.03
N SER A 430 -6.10 4.34 -4.88
CA SER A 430 -4.68 4.15 -4.56
C SER A 430 -3.77 5.03 -5.43
N GLU A 431 -2.70 5.55 -4.84
CA GLU A 431 -1.63 6.26 -5.58
C GLU A 431 -0.78 5.32 -6.47
N ILE A 432 -0.89 4.01 -6.25
CA ILE A 432 -0.12 2.97 -6.93
C ILE A 432 -0.87 2.44 -8.16
N ASP A 433 -2.17 2.74 -8.27
CA ASP A 433 -2.95 2.37 -9.43
C ASP A 433 -2.49 3.16 -10.67
N GLU A 434 -1.96 2.45 -11.67
CA GLU A 434 -1.53 3.03 -12.96
C GLU A 434 -2.72 3.48 -13.85
N LYS A 435 -3.94 3.61 -13.29
CA LYS A 435 -5.14 4.03 -14.03
C LYS A 435 -5.00 5.48 -14.48
N LYS A 436 -4.36 5.69 -15.63
CA LYS A 436 -4.19 7.00 -16.27
C LYS A 436 -5.50 7.78 -16.43
N ASN A 437 -6.63 7.07 -16.55
CA ASN A 437 -7.95 7.65 -16.81
C ASN A 437 -8.97 7.47 -15.68
N GLY A 438 -8.60 7.14 -14.44
CA GLY A 438 -9.59 6.98 -13.36
C GLY A 438 -10.15 8.31 -12.80
N ILE A 439 -11.25 8.22 -12.05
CA ILE A 439 -11.91 9.36 -11.39
C ILE A 439 -11.23 9.63 -10.05
N LYS A 440 -10.68 10.84 -9.89
CA LYS A 440 -10.14 11.30 -8.59
C LYS A 440 -11.28 11.54 -7.60
N THR A 441 -11.12 11.05 -6.39
CA THR A 441 -12.16 11.10 -5.34
C THR A 441 -12.19 12.35 -4.46
N PRO A 442 -11.10 13.13 -4.22
CA PRO A 442 -11.12 14.14 -3.17
C PRO A 442 -12.22 15.20 -3.29
N SER A 443 -12.41 15.73 -4.50
CA SER A 443 -13.47 16.71 -4.77
C SER A 443 -14.86 16.09 -4.75
N ILE A 444 -15.00 14.80 -5.08
CA ILE A 444 -16.29 14.08 -5.04
C ILE A 444 -16.74 13.90 -3.61
N VAL A 445 -15.82 13.47 -2.74
CA VAL A 445 -16.04 13.35 -1.30
C VAL A 445 -16.41 14.72 -0.71
N LYS A 446 -15.56 15.74 -0.96
CA LYS A 446 -15.72 17.07 -0.34
C LYS A 446 -16.92 17.87 -0.85
N PHE A 447 -17.18 17.87 -2.16
CA PHE A 447 -18.18 18.79 -2.75
C PHE A 447 -19.47 18.09 -3.20
N GLY A 448 -19.50 16.76 -3.22
CA GLY A 448 -20.70 15.99 -3.54
C GLY A 448 -21.16 15.18 -2.33
N LEU A 449 -20.43 14.12 -2.00
CA LEU A 449 -20.95 13.07 -1.13
C LEU A 449 -21.10 13.48 0.32
N GLN A 450 -20.15 14.21 0.91
CA GLN A 450 -20.18 14.51 2.35
C GLN A 450 -21.53 15.13 2.78
N GLN A 451 -22.10 15.99 1.94
CA GLN A 451 -23.36 16.67 2.20
C GLN A 451 -24.56 15.71 2.05
N LEU A 452 -24.53 14.86 1.02
CA LEU A 452 -25.59 13.90 0.72
C LEU A 452 -25.72 12.78 1.77
N VAL A 453 -24.59 12.33 2.32
CA VAL A 453 -24.51 11.16 3.22
C VAL A 453 -24.37 11.52 4.70
N GLU A 454 -24.34 12.81 5.03
CA GLU A 454 -24.22 13.31 6.40
C GLU A 454 -25.26 12.67 7.34
N ILE A 455 -24.83 12.26 8.54
CA ILE A 455 -25.69 11.71 9.58
C ILE A 455 -26.40 12.88 10.27
N ASN A 456 -27.46 13.37 9.63
CA ASN A 456 -28.27 14.48 10.11
C ASN A 456 -29.73 14.26 9.71
N ASN A 457 -30.63 14.18 10.68
CA ASN A 457 -32.05 13.90 10.44
C ASN A 457 -32.87 15.14 10.06
N ASP A 458 -32.35 16.34 10.33
CA ASP A 458 -33.00 17.60 10.01
C ASP A 458 -32.75 18.01 8.55
N LYS A 459 -31.65 17.51 7.96
CA LYS A 459 -31.28 17.77 6.58
C LYS A 459 -32.02 16.83 5.62
N GLU A 460 -32.41 17.36 4.45
CA GLU A 460 -33.00 16.60 3.35
C GLU A 460 -31.95 15.74 2.60
N GLY A 461 -31.22 14.90 3.33
CA GLY A 461 -30.21 13.97 2.83
C GLY A 461 -30.64 12.49 2.91
N LEU A 462 -29.73 11.57 2.56
CA LEU A 462 -30.04 10.13 2.55
C LEU A 462 -30.37 9.60 3.95
N PHE A 463 -29.75 10.12 5.01
CA PHE A 463 -29.98 9.67 6.37
C PHE A 463 -31.45 9.83 6.82
N LYS A 464 -32.07 10.97 6.50
CA LYS A 464 -33.47 11.26 6.83
C LYS A 464 -34.42 10.23 6.23
N TYR A 465 -34.15 9.80 4.99
CA TYR A 465 -34.99 8.85 4.24
C TYR A 465 -34.54 7.40 4.34
N TRP A 466 -33.54 7.09 5.16
CA TRP A 466 -33.12 5.72 5.40
C TRP A 466 -34.14 5.01 6.30
N PRO A 467 -34.79 3.91 5.84
CA PRO A 467 -35.77 3.16 6.63
C PRO A 467 -35.08 2.19 7.60
N CYS A 468 -34.42 2.74 8.62
CA CYS A 468 -33.83 1.98 9.72
C CYS A 468 -34.36 2.56 11.04
N GLU A 469 -34.98 1.71 11.85
CA GLU A 469 -35.57 2.10 13.15
C GLU A 469 -34.49 2.58 14.13
N ASP A 470 -33.34 1.89 14.13
CA ASP A 470 -32.23 2.14 15.04
C ASP A 470 -31.24 3.21 14.55
N LYS A 471 -31.53 3.92 13.45
CA LYS A 471 -30.57 4.87 12.84
C LYS A 471 -30.11 5.97 13.81
N MET A 472 -30.94 6.33 14.79
CA MET A 472 -30.62 7.33 15.80
C MET A 472 -29.45 6.91 16.70
N LEU A 473 -29.13 5.61 16.81
CA LEU A 473 -27.95 5.13 17.53
C LEU A 473 -26.64 5.70 16.96
N LEU A 474 -26.59 6.00 15.66
CA LEU A 474 -25.42 6.66 15.05
C LEU A 474 -25.20 8.10 15.54
N ILE A 475 -26.18 8.68 16.22
CA ILE A 475 -26.12 10.02 16.81
C ILE A 475 -25.90 9.91 18.32
N THR A 476 -26.61 9.00 18.99
CA THR A 476 -26.68 8.93 20.46
C THR A 476 -25.60 8.07 21.10
N ASP A 477 -25.10 7.04 20.42
CA ASP A 477 -24.12 6.08 20.97
C ASP A 477 -23.12 5.64 19.90
N LYS A 478 -22.24 6.57 19.54
CA LYS A 478 -21.32 6.47 18.40
C LYS A 478 -20.22 5.41 18.54
N GLU A 479 -19.89 5.01 19.77
CA GLU A 479 -18.74 4.13 20.05
C GLU A 479 -19.14 2.67 20.27
N SER A 480 -20.45 2.38 20.33
CA SER A 480 -20.93 1.00 20.52
C SER A 480 -20.66 0.13 19.29
N LYS A 481 -20.47 -1.17 19.54
CA LYS A 481 -20.36 -2.17 18.46
C LYS A 481 -21.61 -2.18 17.56
N GLN A 482 -22.78 -1.96 18.16
CA GLN A 482 -24.05 -1.88 17.44
C GLN A 482 -24.07 -0.69 16.48
N ALA A 483 -23.55 0.47 16.88
CA ALA A 483 -23.42 1.61 15.99
C ALA A 483 -22.48 1.33 14.81
N GLU A 484 -21.41 0.56 14.98
CA GLU A 484 -20.53 0.17 13.86
C GLU A 484 -21.24 -0.75 12.85
N ASP A 485 -22.10 -1.67 13.31
CA ASP A 485 -22.88 -2.52 12.40
C ASP A 485 -23.96 -1.71 11.66
N ILE A 486 -24.70 -0.84 12.37
CA ILE A 486 -25.66 0.10 11.78
C ILE A 486 -24.96 1.04 10.78
N ARG A 487 -23.73 1.48 11.05
CA ARG A 487 -22.94 2.28 10.11
C ARG A 487 -22.70 1.53 8.81
N LYS A 488 -22.34 0.25 8.86
CA LYS A 488 -22.13 -0.57 7.66
C LYS A 488 -23.40 -0.72 6.83
N GLU A 489 -24.56 -0.84 7.49
CA GLU A 489 -25.87 -0.86 6.85
C GLU A 489 -26.18 0.49 6.17
N TYR A 490 -25.97 1.60 6.87
CA TYR A 490 -26.16 2.94 6.32
C TYR A 490 -25.28 3.17 5.08
N VAL A 491 -24.00 2.81 5.16
CA VAL A 491 -23.08 2.88 4.01
C VAL A 491 -23.58 2.01 2.84
N SER A 492 -24.14 0.83 3.12
CA SER A 492 -24.72 -0.03 2.08
C SER A 492 -25.95 0.61 1.43
N PHE A 493 -26.85 1.20 2.23
CA PHE A 493 -28.01 1.94 1.76
C PHE A 493 -27.60 3.12 0.87
N CYS A 494 -26.67 3.96 1.34
CA CYS A 494 -26.14 5.08 0.56
C CYS A 494 -25.54 4.62 -0.78
N THR A 495 -24.74 3.56 -0.74
CA THR A 495 -24.14 2.95 -1.94
C THR A 495 -25.21 2.47 -2.93
N GLU A 496 -26.29 1.86 -2.42
CA GLU A 496 -27.39 1.38 -3.25
C GLU A 496 -28.16 2.54 -3.91
N MET A 497 -28.54 3.56 -3.12
CA MET A 497 -29.31 4.70 -3.64
C MET A 497 -28.52 5.51 -4.67
N ILE A 498 -27.25 5.81 -4.38
CA ILE A 498 -26.35 6.48 -5.32
C ILE A 498 -26.11 5.60 -6.56
N GLY A 499 -25.94 4.29 -6.36
CA GLY A 499 -25.81 3.34 -7.45
C GLY A 499 -27.02 3.31 -8.38
N LYS A 500 -28.25 3.28 -7.83
CA LYS A 500 -29.50 3.35 -8.62
C LYS A 500 -29.56 4.65 -9.43
N PHE A 501 -29.30 5.78 -8.80
CA PHE A 501 -29.28 7.08 -9.48
C PHE A 501 -28.26 7.12 -10.64
N PHE A 502 -27.02 6.68 -10.41
CA PHE A 502 -26.01 6.68 -11.47
C PHE A 502 -26.23 5.61 -12.55
N ASN A 503 -26.92 4.51 -12.24
CA ASN A 503 -27.38 3.59 -13.28
C ASN A 503 -28.42 4.26 -14.19
N ALA A 504 -29.30 5.10 -13.64
CA ALA A 504 -30.20 5.92 -14.44
C ALA A 504 -29.44 6.93 -15.32
N VAL A 505 -28.43 7.62 -14.76
CA VAL A 505 -27.54 8.52 -15.52
C VAL A 505 -26.83 7.78 -16.65
N LYS A 506 -26.25 6.61 -16.37
CA LYS A 506 -25.59 5.77 -17.38
C LYS A 506 -26.55 5.39 -18.50
N SER A 507 -27.78 5.04 -18.16
CA SER A 507 -28.78 4.63 -19.14
C SER A 507 -29.25 5.81 -20.01
N SER A 508 -29.38 7.01 -19.43
CA SER A 508 -29.80 8.20 -20.19
C SER A 508 -28.67 8.83 -21.01
N GLN A 509 -27.42 8.53 -20.70
CA GLN A 509 -26.22 9.11 -21.33
C GLN A 509 -25.22 8.01 -21.74
N GLU A 510 -25.72 6.93 -22.35
CA GLU A 510 -24.95 5.71 -22.61
C GLU A 510 -23.70 5.96 -23.47
N GLU A 511 -23.85 6.72 -24.57
CA GLU A 511 -22.74 7.06 -25.47
C GLU A 511 -21.64 7.89 -24.78
N ALA A 512 -22.01 8.67 -23.77
CA ALA A 512 -21.08 9.49 -23.00
C ALA A 512 -20.48 8.73 -21.79
N TRP A 513 -20.93 7.52 -21.46
CA TRP A 513 -20.39 6.75 -20.34
C TRP A 513 -19.08 6.02 -20.71
N THR A 514 -18.04 6.77 -21.09
CA THR A 514 -16.76 6.22 -21.56
C THR A 514 -15.54 6.96 -21.00
N PHE A 515 -14.38 6.27 -20.97
CA PHE A 515 -13.07 6.81 -20.55
C PHE A 515 -12.10 7.02 -21.72
N ASP A 516 -12.61 7.04 -22.94
CA ASP A 516 -11.82 7.20 -24.17
C ASP A 516 -11.19 8.60 -24.33
N GLY A 517 -11.46 9.49 -23.37
CA GLY A 517 -11.01 10.88 -23.36
C GLY A 517 -11.96 11.81 -24.11
N LYS A 518 -12.87 11.28 -24.94
CA LYS A 518 -13.84 12.06 -25.71
C LYS A 518 -15.03 12.50 -24.87
N SER A 519 -15.42 11.73 -23.84
CA SER A 519 -16.45 12.16 -22.90
C SER A 519 -15.90 12.86 -21.64
N LYS A 520 -16.65 13.84 -21.15
CA LYS A 520 -16.45 14.52 -19.86
C LYS A 520 -17.40 14.02 -18.77
N LEU A 521 -18.33 13.11 -19.07
CA LEU A 521 -19.32 12.61 -18.10
C LEU A 521 -18.68 11.95 -16.88
N LEU A 522 -17.61 11.18 -17.09
CA LEU A 522 -16.86 10.49 -16.02
C LEU A 522 -15.72 11.34 -15.45
N ARG A 523 -15.79 12.68 -15.59
CA ARG A 523 -14.89 13.61 -14.93
C ARG A 523 -15.49 14.09 -13.61
N VAL A 524 -14.60 14.48 -12.70
CA VAL A 524 -14.94 15.00 -11.37
C VAL A 524 -16.05 16.05 -11.41
N THR A 525 -15.96 17.02 -12.35
CA THR A 525 -16.97 18.09 -12.48
C THR A 525 -18.38 17.53 -12.70
N ALA A 526 -18.55 16.59 -13.63
CA ALA A 526 -19.85 16.02 -13.94
C ALA A 526 -20.36 15.14 -12.79
N ILE A 527 -19.51 14.28 -12.21
CA ILE A 527 -19.90 13.42 -11.09
C ILE A 527 -20.36 14.24 -9.88
N VAL A 528 -19.63 15.30 -9.52
CA VAL A 528 -20.04 16.19 -8.42
C VAL A 528 -21.38 16.86 -8.73
N ALA A 529 -21.56 17.37 -9.95
CA ALA A 529 -22.80 18.03 -10.35
C ALA A 529 -24.01 17.09 -10.28
N PHE A 530 -23.86 15.85 -10.73
CA PHE A 530 -24.91 14.83 -10.63
C PHE A 530 -25.24 14.48 -9.17
N ILE A 531 -24.25 14.40 -8.29
CA ILE A 531 -24.49 14.15 -6.85
C ILE A 531 -25.25 15.32 -6.21
N GLN A 532 -24.83 16.57 -6.48
CA GLN A 532 -25.53 17.76 -5.98
C GLN A 532 -26.96 17.83 -6.51
N SER A 533 -27.15 17.46 -7.79
CA SER A 533 -28.48 17.41 -8.38
C SER A 533 -29.34 16.29 -7.80
N PHE A 534 -28.74 15.15 -7.44
CA PHE A 534 -29.43 14.06 -6.74
C PHE A 534 -29.92 14.49 -5.36
N GLU A 535 -29.07 15.19 -4.58
CA GLU A 535 -29.46 15.80 -3.29
C GLU A 535 -30.67 16.73 -3.49
N LYS A 536 -30.64 17.59 -4.52
CA LYS A 536 -31.79 18.45 -4.84
C LYS A 536 -33.05 17.66 -5.19
N SER A 537 -32.92 16.55 -5.92
CA SER A 537 -34.07 15.70 -6.26
C SER A 537 -34.72 15.09 -5.01
N ILE A 538 -33.93 14.70 -4.01
CA ILE A 538 -34.43 14.16 -2.73
C ILE A 538 -35.23 15.23 -1.99
N GLU A 539 -34.74 16.47 -1.98
CA GLU A 539 -35.42 17.62 -1.36
C GLU A 539 -36.77 17.91 -2.04
N VAL A 540 -36.80 17.92 -3.38
CA VAL A 540 -37.99 18.22 -4.19
C VAL A 540 -39.07 17.15 -4.03
N TYR A 541 -38.68 15.88 -4.06
CA TYR A 541 -39.63 14.76 -4.08
C TYR A 541 -39.81 14.07 -2.71
N LYS A 542 -39.24 14.66 -1.66
CA LYS A 542 -39.25 14.17 -0.27
C LYS A 542 -38.90 12.69 -0.18
N GLY A 543 -37.75 12.35 -0.74
CA GLY A 543 -37.18 10.99 -0.70
C GLY A 543 -36.60 10.51 -2.02
N VAL A 544 -35.96 9.34 -1.96
CA VAL A 544 -35.32 8.70 -3.12
C VAL A 544 -36.36 7.99 -4.00
N LYS A 545 -36.17 8.03 -5.32
CA LYS A 545 -37.03 7.35 -6.31
C LYS A 545 -36.32 6.17 -6.99
N ASP A 546 -37.04 5.45 -7.83
CA ASP A 546 -36.51 4.30 -8.55
C ASP A 546 -35.77 4.68 -9.84
N ILE A 547 -35.15 3.69 -10.46
CA ILE A 547 -34.37 3.86 -11.70
C ILE A 547 -35.27 4.40 -12.85
N PRO A 548 -36.45 3.82 -13.14
CA PRO A 548 -37.34 4.33 -14.19
C PRO A 548 -37.73 5.80 -14.02
N PHE A 549 -38.00 6.24 -12.80
CA PHE A 549 -38.30 7.64 -12.51
C PHE A 549 -37.13 8.56 -12.91
N TYR A 550 -35.92 8.26 -12.43
CA TYR A 550 -34.74 9.08 -12.73
C TYR A 550 -34.38 9.03 -14.21
N GLN A 551 -34.49 7.88 -14.87
CA GLN A 551 -34.28 7.75 -16.31
C GLN A 551 -35.23 8.65 -17.10
N LYS A 552 -36.53 8.61 -16.76
CA LYS A 552 -37.54 9.46 -17.42
C LYS A 552 -37.20 10.94 -17.28
N LYS A 553 -36.88 11.42 -16.07
CA LYS A 553 -36.54 12.83 -15.85
C LYS A 553 -35.23 13.23 -16.52
N LEU A 554 -34.18 12.41 -16.40
CA LEU A 554 -32.86 12.69 -16.99
C LEU A 554 -32.83 12.59 -18.52
N SER A 555 -33.80 11.92 -19.16
CA SER A 555 -33.93 11.92 -20.62
C SER A 555 -34.18 13.30 -21.21
N GLN A 556 -34.63 14.26 -20.39
CA GLN A 556 -34.87 15.65 -20.77
C GLN A 556 -33.60 16.51 -20.70
N LEU A 557 -32.49 15.96 -20.19
CA LEU A 557 -31.22 16.68 -20.05
C LEU A 557 -30.61 16.99 -21.42
N LYS A 558 -30.41 18.27 -21.71
CA LYS A 558 -29.86 18.75 -23.00
C LYS A 558 -28.35 19.02 -22.98
N VAL A 559 -27.65 18.59 -21.92
CA VAL A 559 -26.21 18.81 -21.79
C VAL A 559 -25.45 17.77 -22.62
N ASP A 560 -24.61 18.24 -23.54
CA ASP A 560 -23.69 17.39 -24.31
C ASP A 560 -22.39 17.19 -23.51
N PHE A 561 -22.08 15.94 -23.17
CA PHE A 561 -20.90 15.57 -22.40
C PHE A 561 -19.65 15.31 -23.26
N MET A 562 -19.75 15.41 -24.58
CA MET A 562 -18.60 15.24 -25.47
C MET A 562 -17.63 16.42 -25.34
N GLN A 563 -16.33 16.14 -25.38
CA GLN A 563 -15.25 17.07 -25.04
C GLN A 563 -15.30 18.37 -25.82
N GLU A 564 -15.68 18.32 -27.09
CA GLU A 564 -15.72 19.49 -27.97
C GLU A 564 -16.84 20.47 -27.61
N LYS A 565 -17.91 19.98 -26.98
CA LYS A 565 -19.14 20.72 -26.72
C LYS A 565 -19.41 20.95 -25.22
N PHE A 566 -18.70 20.26 -24.34
CA PHE A 566 -18.89 20.36 -22.90
C PHE A 566 -18.40 21.72 -22.37
N PRO A 567 -19.31 22.62 -21.91
CA PRO A 567 -18.98 24.02 -21.68
C PRO A 567 -18.37 24.29 -20.29
N TYR A 568 -18.31 23.27 -19.42
CA TYR A 568 -17.90 23.44 -18.02
C TYR A 568 -16.43 23.07 -17.80
N VAL A 569 -15.70 23.93 -17.08
CA VAL A 569 -14.33 23.65 -16.64
C VAL A 569 -14.29 23.05 -15.23
N SER A 570 -13.09 22.78 -14.72
CA SER A 570 -12.90 22.31 -13.35
C SER A 570 -13.56 23.26 -12.33
N SER A 571 -14.18 22.70 -11.30
CA SER A 571 -14.87 23.46 -10.24
C SER A 571 -16.19 24.16 -10.64
N GLN A 572 -16.63 24.06 -11.89
CA GLN A 572 -17.93 24.59 -12.32
C GLN A 572 -19.09 23.59 -12.16
N TRP A 573 -18.95 22.61 -11.27
CA TRP A 573 -20.02 21.66 -10.95
C TRP A 573 -21.32 22.33 -10.43
N PRO A 574 -21.33 23.49 -9.72
CA PRO A 574 -22.60 24.09 -9.29
C PRO A 574 -23.44 24.54 -10.48
N LYS A 575 -22.81 25.15 -11.50
CA LYS A 575 -23.48 25.60 -12.73
C LYS A 575 -24.05 24.42 -13.53
N LEU A 576 -23.31 23.31 -13.59
CA LEU A 576 -23.81 22.10 -14.24
C LEU A 576 -24.94 21.46 -13.42
N ALA A 577 -24.87 21.48 -12.09
CA ALA A 577 -25.94 20.98 -11.22
C ALA A 577 -27.23 21.78 -11.42
N GLU A 578 -27.15 23.10 -11.58
CA GLU A 578 -28.30 23.96 -11.92
C GLU A 578 -28.97 23.56 -13.23
N GLU A 579 -28.20 23.24 -14.28
CA GLU A 579 -28.75 22.74 -15.53
C GLU A 579 -29.42 21.36 -15.37
N ILE A 580 -28.79 20.44 -14.61
CA ILE A 580 -29.38 19.12 -14.35
C ILE A 580 -30.68 19.28 -13.53
N ASN A 581 -30.71 20.21 -12.58
CA ASN A 581 -31.87 20.46 -11.72
C ASN A 581 -33.14 20.87 -12.48
N LYS A 582 -33.01 21.41 -13.71
CA LYS A 582 -34.16 21.67 -14.58
C LYS A 582 -34.96 20.40 -14.89
N CYS A 583 -34.34 19.22 -14.86
CA CYS A 583 -35.01 17.94 -15.03
C CYS A 583 -35.98 17.62 -13.87
N TRP A 584 -35.78 18.21 -12.69
CA TRP A 584 -36.63 17.95 -11.52
C TRP A 584 -37.86 18.84 -11.48
N THR A 585 -37.74 20.06 -11.98
CA THR A 585 -38.77 21.11 -11.92
C THR A 585 -39.58 21.24 -13.19
N SER A 586 -39.14 20.64 -14.30
CA SER A 586 -39.94 20.52 -15.52
C SER A 586 -41.13 19.60 -15.26
N VAL A 587 -42.31 20.22 -15.16
CA VAL A 587 -43.62 19.57 -15.04
C VAL A 587 -43.93 18.82 -16.33
#